data_AF-A0A8H3IUW8-F1
#
_entry.id   AF-A0A8H3IUW8-F1
#
_cell.length_a   1.000
_cell.length_b   1.000
_cell.length_c   1.000
_cell.angle_alpha   90.00
_cell.angle_beta   90.00
_cell.angle_gamma   90.00
#
_symmetry.space_group_name_H-M   'P 1'
#
loop_
_entity.id
_entity.type
_entity.pdbx_description
1 polymer ?
#
loop_
_entity_poly.entity_id
_entity_poly.type
_entity_poly.pdbx_seq_one_letter_code
_entity_poly.pdbx_strand_id
1 'polypeptide(L)'
;MPTALTFAQLSDHPTEFLKLQHYAKPSPGPDEVLIRMLASPINPQDLMVLAGKYPVKPHHTQGDEAVPGYDGVGEVIQRGGQVTRLTVGQWVIPKQHGQGTWRSHAVVHESSLICVSNNLDFKFAAVLKMCVTPAYLLLEDMRSLKPGDWILQNAASGLIGRMVVQFARVKGLRSINIVRDREDGQATAKMKDTLRELGADLVLTETEISELKEPLSNGRRIMLGLDAVFGAPGAVLAAQLSPNATYVNYGSLGTASSCFELTQESIFWKQITFKNFRLSTCLNARSGEEITDMIGWFVKLHQGGLLSAKDVDLVCWNVCEAEASREDLEVHLKRAVSKAAGRNVGEAKKTIFRFDYCQH
;
A
#
# COMPACT_ATOMS: atom_id res chain seq x y z
N MET A 1 8.77 -7.41 -26.85
CA MET A 1 7.98 -6.18 -27.10
C MET A 1 7.34 -5.75 -25.78
N PRO A 2 7.11 -4.45 -25.53
CA PRO A 2 6.41 -4.01 -24.34
C PRO A 2 5.02 -4.63 -24.16
N THR A 3 4.68 -4.95 -22.92
CA THR A 3 3.40 -5.51 -22.48
C THR A 3 2.71 -4.66 -21.41
N ALA A 4 1.38 -4.72 -21.34
CA ALA A 4 0.54 -4.12 -20.31
C ALA A 4 -0.62 -5.06 -19.97
N LEU A 5 -1.03 -5.11 -18.70
CA LEU A 5 -2.35 -5.62 -18.36
C LEU A 5 -3.36 -4.49 -18.62
N THR A 6 -4.47 -4.81 -19.25
CA THR A 6 -5.54 -3.87 -19.59
C THR A 6 -6.90 -4.45 -19.21
N PHE A 7 -7.91 -3.59 -19.09
CA PHE A 7 -9.30 -4.02 -18.92
C PHE A 7 -10.25 -3.06 -19.65
N ALA A 8 -11.25 -3.64 -20.31
CA ALA A 8 -12.28 -2.91 -21.05
C ALA A 8 -13.57 -2.69 -20.24
N GLN A 9 -13.82 -3.55 -19.25
CA GLN A 9 -15.06 -3.58 -18.46
C GLN A 9 -14.75 -3.79 -16.97
N LEU A 10 -15.67 -3.35 -16.13
CA LEU A 10 -15.58 -3.46 -14.68
C LEU A 10 -16.20 -4.78 -14.22
N SER A 11 -15.58 -5.46 -13.28
CA SER A 11 -16.12 -6.71 -12.70
C SER A 11 -15.65 -6.92 -11.26
N ASP A 12 -16.54 -7.47 -10.43
CA ASP A 12 -16.21 -7.96 -9.10
C ASP A 12 -15.30 -9.20 -9.13
N HIS A 13 -15.17 -9.86 -10.29
CA HIS A 13 -14.17 -10.88 -10.57
C HIS A 13 -12.96 -10.22 -11.26
N PRO A 14 -11.87 -9.91 -10.52
CA PRO A 14 -10.85 -8.96 -10.97
C PRO A 14 -10.03 -9.41 -12.18
N THR A 15 -10.18 -10.65 -12.63
CA THR A 15 -9.47 -11.20 -13.79
C THR A 15 -10.36 -11.45 -15.00
N GLU A 16 -11.68 -11.28 -14.88
CA GLU A 16 -12.65 -11.61 -15.94
C GLU A 16 -12.38 -10.83 -17.23
N PHE A 17 -12.18 -9.52 -17.11
CA PHE A 17 -11.92 -8.62 -18.24
C PHE A 17 -10.47 -8.13 -18.32
N LEU A 18 -9.60 -8.67 -17.47
CA LEU A 18 -8.17 -8.36 -17.51
C LEU A 18 -7.55 -9.09 -18.70
N LYS A 19 -6.67 -8.46 -19.48
CA LYS A 19 -5.95 -9.08 -20.60
C LYS A 19 -4.53 -8.57 -20.70
N LEU A 20 -3.63 -9.36 -21.24
CA LEU A 20 -2.28 -8.94 -21.56
C LEU A 20 -2.24 -8.40 -22.99
N GLN A 21 -1.97 -7.10 -23.13
CA GLN A 21 -1.78 -6.45 -24.42
C GLN A 21 -0.31 -6.18 -24.70
N HIS A 22 0.07 -6.30 -25.97
CA HIS A 22 1.35 -5.84 -26.51
C HIS A 22 1.18 -4.49 -27.19
N TYR A 23 2.22 -3.67 -27.11
CA TYR A 23 2.24 -2.38 -27.81
C TYR A 23 3.63 -2.05 -28.30
N ALA A 24 3.70 -1.20 -29.33
CA ALA A 24 4.96 -0.68 -29.84
C ALA A 24 5.67 0.12 -28.75
N LYS A 25 7.01 0.03 -28.68
CA LYS A 25 7.78 0.81 -27.72
C LYS A 25 7.55 2.30 -27.95
N PRO A 26 6.95 3.03 -26.99
CA PRO A 26 6.63 4.43 -27.20
C PRO A 26 7.91 5.28 -27.12
N SER A 27 7.89 6.44 -27.77
CA SER A 27 8.94 7.45 -27.67
C SER A 27 8.41 8.64 -26.85
N PRO A 28 9.21 9.21 -25.94
CA PRO A 28 8.78 10.36 -25.15
C PRO A 28 8.74 11.63 -26.01
N GLY A 29 7.74 12.48 -25.76
CA GLY A 29 7.72 13.87 -26.22
C GLY A 29 8.74 14.76 -25.47
N PRO A 30 8.77 16.08 -25.76
CA PRO A 30 9.80 17.00 -25.25
C PRO A 30 9.93 17.06 -23.72
N ASP A 31 8.81 17.07 -22.99
CA ASP A 31 8.74 17.16 -21.52
C ASP A 31 8.51 15.80 -20.82
N GLU A 32 8.61 14.72 -21.59
CA GLU A 32 8.29 13.38 -21.14
C GLU A 32 9.54 12.52 -20.98
N VAL A 33 9.41 11.51 -20.12
CA VAL A 33 10.39 10.45 -19.98
C VAL A 33 9.76 9.12 -20.36
N LEU A 34 10.55 8.26 -21.00
CA LEU A 34 10.23 6.85 -21.13
C LEU A 34 10.85 6.13 -19.94
N ILE A 35 10.00 5.44 -19.18
CA ILE A 35 10.41 4.58 -18.08
C ILE A 35 10.20 3.12 -18.42
N ARG A 36 11.11 2.25 -17.96
CA ARG A 36 10.86 0.81 -17.82
C ARG A 36 10.47 0.52 -16.38
N MET A 37 9.38 -0.20 -16.14
CA MET A 37 8.98 -0.56 -14.78
C MET A 37 9.94 -1.60 -14.21
N LEU A 38 10.35 -1.48 -12.96
CA LEU A 38 11.15 -2.52 -12.29
C LEU A 38 10.25 -3.42 -11.45
N ALA A 39 9.27 -2.80 -10.76
CA ALA A 39 8.29 -3.52 -9.98
C ALA A 39 6.99 -2.75 -9.79
N SER A 40 5.88 -3.47 -9.67
CA SER A 40 4.56 -2.92 -9.37
C SER A 40 3.78 -3.82 -8.41
N PRO A 41 3.36 -3.34 -7.23
CA PRO A 41 2.55 -4.12 -6.30
C PRO A 41 1.11 -4.30 -6.80
N ILE A 42 0.45 -5.30 -6.22
CA ILE A 42 -1.01 -5.45 -6.23
C ILE A 42 -1.55 -4.94 -4.89
N ASN A 43 -2.31 -3.84 -4.93
CA ASN A 43 -2.95 -3.25 -3.77
C ASN A 43 -4.46 -3.49 -3.78
N PRO A 44 -5.13 -3.49 -2.60
CA PRO A 44 -6.58 -3.55 -2.55
C PRO A 44 -7.28 -2.50 -3.42
N GLN A 45 -6.70 -1.30 -3.53
CA GLN A 45 -7.24 -0.26 -4.42
C GLN A 45 -7.22 -0.65 -5.90
N ASP A 46 -6.21 -1.38 -6.36
CA ASP A 46 -6.13 -1.79 -7.76
C ASP A 46 -7.27 -2.77 -8.08
N LEU A 47 -7.63 -3.62 -7.12
CA LEU A 47 -8.79 -4.52 -7.22
C LEU A 47 -10.13 -3.75 -7.18
N MET A 48 -10.24 -2.73 -6.32
CA MET A 48 -11.43 -1.86 -6.29
C MET A 48 -11.60 -1.07 -7.59
N VAL A 49 -10.50 -0.69 -8.26
CA VAL A 49 -10.54 -0.04 -9.57
C VAL A 49 -11.10 -0.99 -10.62
N LEU A 50 -10.63 -2.24 -10.66
CA LEU A 50 -11.14 -3.28 -11.57
C LEU A 50 -12.64 -3.57 -11.33
N ALA A 51 -13.09 -3.48 -10.07
CA ALA A 51 -14.49 -3.64 -9.68
C ALA A 51 -15.36 -2.39 -9.87
N GLY A 52 -14.80 -1.25 -10.31
CA GLY A 52 -15.56 0.00 -10.43
C GLY A 52 -15.95 0.66 -9.11
N LYS A 53 -15.35 0.22 -7.99
CA LYS A 53 -15.65 0.65 -6.62
C LYS A 53 -14.69 1.70 -6.08
N TYR A 54 -13.71 2.13 -6.87
CA TYR A 54 -12.75 3.17 -6.49
C TYR A 54 -13.03 4.50 -7.22
N PRO A 55 -13.03 5.66 -6.53
CA PRO A 55 -13.43 6.93 -7.13
C PRO A 55 -12.40 7.51 -8.10
N VAL A 56 -11.12 7.15 -7.96
CA VAL A 56 -10.07 7.58 -8.89
C VAL A 56 -10.00 6.55 -10.03
N LYS A 57 -10.12 7.02 -11.27
CA LYS A 57 -10.05 6.18 -12.47
C LYS A 57 -8.63 6.14 -13.03
N PRO A 58 -8.23 5.07 -13.75
CA PRO A 58 -6.99 5.10 -14.51
C PRO A 58 -6.97 6.25 -15.52
N HIS A 59 -5.82 6.90 -15.64
CA HIS A 59 -5.59 7.97 -16.62
C HIS A 59 -4.95 7.45 -17.90
N HIS A 60 -4.23 6.31 -17.81
CA HIS A 60 -3.55 5.71 -18.96
C HIS A 60 -4.42 4.61 -19.59
N THR A 61 -4.50 4.61 -20.92
CA THR A 61 -5.13 3.54 -21.71
C THR A 61 -4.15 2.99 -22.75
N GLN A 62 -4.33 1.73 -23.15
CA GLN A 62 -3.73 1.16 -24.36
C GLN A 62 -4.85 0.90 -25.36
N GLY A 63 -4.88 1.69 -26.43
CA GLY A 63 -6.08 1.85 -27.24
C GLY A 63 -7.23 2.34 -26.37
N ASP A 64 -8.37 1.64 -26.44
CA ASP A 64 -9.58 1.96 -25.68
C ASP A 64 -9.65 1.26 -24.31
N GLU A 65 -8.64 0.48 -23.92
CA GLU A 65 -8.64 -0.27 -22.66
C GLU A 65 -7.77 0.39 -21.60
N ALA A 66 -8.27 0.48 -20.37
CA ALA A 66 -7.56 1.11 -19.26
C ALA A 66 -6.44 0.23 -18.70
N VAL A 67 -5.34 0.84 -18.24
CA VAL A 67 -4.24 0.13 -17.56
C VAL A 67 -4.37 0.31 -16.04
N PRO A 68 -4.48 -0.78 -15.24
CA PRO A 68 -4.52 -0.71 -13.79
C PRO A 68 -3.12 -0.47 -13.19
N GLY A 69 -3.07 -0.29 -11.86
CA GLY A 69 -1.84 -0.09 -11.11
C GLY A 69 -1.60 1.37 -10.71
N TYR A 70 -1.51 1.59 -9.40
CA TYR A 70 -1.47 2.91 -8.77
C TYR A 70 -0.17 3.19 -7.98
N ASP A 71 0.75 2.22 -8.00
CA ASP A 71 2.04 2.24 -7.30
C ASP A 71 3.08 1.45 -8.09
N GLY A 72 4.35 1.67 -7.80
CA GLY A 72 5.44 0.95 -8.42
C GLY A 72 6.67 1.82 -8.53
N VAL A 73 7.74 1.21 -9.02
CA VAL A 73 9.01 1.87 -9.30
C VAL A 73 9.46 1.53 -10.71
N GLY A 74 9.91 2.54 -11.44
CA GLY A 74 10.49 2.40 -12.76
C GLY A 74 11.84 3.11 -12.84
N GLU A 75 12.56 2.85 -13.92
CA GLU A 75 13.82 3.49 -14.26
C GLU A 75 13.65 4.31 -15.54
N VAL A 76 14.11 5.55 -15.54
CA VAL A 76 14.15 6.40 -16.74
C VAL A 76 15.15 5.84 -17.74
N ILE A 77 14.70 5.46 -18.93
CA ILE A 77 15.57 4.92 -20.00
C ILE A 77 15.75 5.86 -21.18
N GLN A 78 14.89 6.87 -21.31
CA GLN A 78 15.01 7.93 -22.31
C GLN A 78 14.28 9.18 -21.80
N ARG A 79 14.74 10.37 -22.21
CA ARG A 79 14.09 11.65 -21.90
C ARG A 79 13.92 12.49 -23.16
N GLY A 80 12.87 13.29 -23.17
CA GLY A 80 12.71 14.38 -24.14
C GLY A 80 13.74 15.49 -23.94
N GLY A 81 13.86 16.36 -24.94
CA GLY A 81 14.86 17.44 -24.95
C GLY A 81 14.63 18.53 -23.92
N GLN A 82 13.40 18.70 -23.42
CA GLN A 82 13.02 19.75 -22.46
C GLN A 82 12.95 19.23 -21.01
N VAL A 83 13.10 17.92 -20.79
CA VAL A 83 13.19 17.33 -19.45
C VAL A 83 14.43 17.84 -18.73
N THR A 84 14.22 18.45 -17.55
CA THR A 84 15.28 19.07 -16.74
C THR A 84 15.44 18.46 -15.35
N ARG A 85 14.38 17.83 -14.80
CA ARG A 85 14.35 17.32 -13.41
C ARG A 85 14.78 15.87 -13.31
N LEU A 86 14.80 15.14 -14.42
CA LEU A 86 15.09 13.71 -14.47
C LEU A 86 16.21 13.40 -15.48
N THR A 87 17.02 12.41 -15.14
CA THR A 87 18.12 11.90 -15.96
C THR A 87 17.96 10.40 -16.21
N VAL A 88 18.54 9.91 -17.31
CA VAL A 88 18.53 8.48 -17.65
C VAL A 88 19.26 7.70 -16.55
N GLY A 89 18.69 6.55 -16.18
CA GLY A 89 19.14 5.68 -15.10
C GLY A 89 18.49 5.98 -13.75
N GLN A 90 17.83 7.13 -13.56
CA GLN A 90 17.17 7.43 -12.27
C GLN A 90 15.94 6.57 -12.03
N TRP A 91 15.78 6.13 -10.79
CA TRP A 91 14.57 5.46 -10.34
C TRP A 91 13.50 6.49 -9.97
N VAL A 92 12.27 6.18 -10.35
CA VAL A 92 11.11 7.04 -10.19
C VAL A 92 9.89 6.25 -9.74
N ILE A 93 9.04 6.90 -8.94
CA ILE A 93 7.74 6.38 -8.54
C ILE A 93 6.63 7.36 -9.00
N PRO A 94 5.39 6.88 -9.21
CA PRO A 94 4.27 7.75 -9.56
C PRO A 94 3.99 8.79 -8.48
N LYS A 95 3.93 10.08 -8.86
CA LYS A 95 3.46 11.14 -7.96
C LYS A 95 1.94 11.06 -7.75
N GLN A 96 1.21 10.82 -8.83
CA GLN A 96 -0.25 10.78 -8.84
C GLN A 96 -0.78 9.34 -8.89
N HIS A 97 -2.05 9.17 -8.53
CA HIS A 97 -2.80 7.93 -8.72
C HIS A 97 -3.18 7.75 -10.19
N GLY A 98 -3.52 6.52 -10.60
CA GLY A 98 -4.07 6.26 -11.93
C GLY A 98 -3.09 6.24 -13.10
N GLN A 99 -1.76 6.29 -12.85
CA GLN A 99 -0.75 6.29 -13.92
C GLN A 99 -0.64 4.95 -14.70
N GLY A 100 -1.30 3.89 -14.23
CA GLY A 100 -1.32 2.58 -14.88
C GLY A 100 0.05 1.91 -14.85
N THR A 101 0.43 1.35 -13.71
CA THR A 101 1.78 0.77 -13.50
C THR A 101 1.89 -0.72 -13.84
N TRP A 102 0.78 -1.40 -14.16
CA TRP A 102 0.80 -2.80 -14.58
C TRP A 102 1.16 -2.91 -16.07
N ARG A 103 2.32 -2.35 -16.44
CA ARG A 103 2.89 -2.36 -17.79
C ARG A 103 4.40 -2.28 -17.73
N SER A 104 5.06 -2.87 -18.72
CA SER A 104 6.53 -2.90 -18.80
C SER A 104 7.17 -1.55 -19.10
N HIS A 105 6.49 -0.66 -19.82
CA HIS A 105 7.03 0.65 -20.21
C HIS A 105 5.95 1.72 -20.12
N ALA A 106 6.34 2.95 -19.82
CA ALA A 106 5.43 4.08 -19.78
C ALA A 106 6.11 5.36 -20.28
N VAL A 107 5.40 6.15 -21.09
CA VAL A 107 5.76 7.55 -21.32
C VAL A 107 4.96 8.40 -20.36
N VAL A 108 5.66 9.24 -19.61
CA VAL A 108 5.08 10.05 -18.53
C VAL A 108 5.76 11.41 -18.50
N HIS A 109 4.97 12.47 -18.33
CA HIS A 109 5.49 13.81 -18.09
C HIS A 109 6.34 13.87 -16.81
N GLU A 110 7.49 14.56 -16.82
CA GLU A 110 8.43 14.54 -15.68
C GLU A 110 7.82 15.06 -14.36
N SER A 111 6.81 15.94 -14.42
CA SER A 111 6.07 16.46 -13.25
C SER A 111 5.21 15.42 -12.53
N SER A 112 4.89 14.30 -13.19
CA SER A 112 4.06 13.22 -12.65
C SER A 112 4.85 12.16 -11.91
N LEU A 113 6.16 12.37 -11.72
CA LEU A 113 7.10 11.43 -11.13
C LEU A 113 7.83 12.04 -9.92
N ILE A 114 8.18 11.19 -8.98
CA ILE A 114 9.07 11.50 -7.86
C ILE A 114 10.34 10.67 -8.04
N CYS A 115 11.51 11.32 -8.01
CA CYS A 115 12.80 10.65 -8.04
C CYS A 115 13.06 9.95 -6.70
N VAL A 116 13.58 8.73 -6.75
CA VAL A 116 14.00 7.96 -5.57
C VAL A 116 15.43 7.45 -5.76
N SER A 117 16.09 7.09 -4.67
CA SER A 117 17.47 6.59 -4.74
C SER A 117 17.55 5.25 -5.47
N ASN A 118 18.48 5.13 -6.41
CA ASN A 118 18.78 3.87 -7.11
C ASN A 118 19.39 2.79 -6.20
N ASN A 119 19.88 3.17 -5.02
CA ASN A 119 20.49 2.24 -4.05
C ASN A 119 19.44 1.58 -3.13
N LEU A 120 18.16 1.68 -3.47
CA LEU A 120 17.08 1.03 -2.73
C LEU A 120 16.89 -0.41 -3.19
N ASP A 121 16.44 -1.26 -2.27
CA ASP A 121 15.77 -2.50 -2.66
C ASP A 121 14.54 -2.12 -3.50
N PHE A 122 14.47 -2.60 -4.75
CA PHE A 122 13.35 -2.30 -5.65
C PHE A 122 12.01 -2.67 -5.03
N LYS A 123 11.96 -3.70 -4.15
CA LYS A 123 10.74 -4.10 -3.43
C LYS A 123 10.27 -3.00 -2.48
N PHE A 124 11.19 -2.35 -1.78
CA PHE A 124 10.87 -1.22 -0.90
C PHE A 124 10.47 0.01 -1.73
N ALA A 125 11.21 0.31 -2.81
CA ALA A 125 10.88 1.41 -3.69
C ALA A 125 9.47 1.26 -4.32
N ALA A 126 9.10 0.04 -4.72
CA ALA A 126 7.80 -0.26 -5.34
C ALA A 126 6.59 -0.05 -4.42
N VAL A 127 6.79 0.07 -3.11
CA VAL A 127 5.71 0.21 -2.10
C VAL A 127 5.81 1.51 -1.31
N LEU A 128 6.75 2.40 -1.66
CA LEU A 128 6.99 3.67 -0.98
C LEU A 128 5.72 4.52 -0.91
N LYS A 129 5.01 4.64 -2.03
CA LYS A 129 3.84 5.52 -2.13
C LYS A 129 2.63 4.94 -1.42
N MET A 130 2.24 3.69 -1.70
CA MET A 130 0.95 3.16 -1.22
C MET A 130 1.03 2.35 0.07
N CYS A 131 2.22 2.05 0.58
CA CYS A 131 2.37 1.34 1.85
C CYS A 131 3.19 2.13 2.89
N VAL A 132 4.38 2.61 2.54
CA VAL A 132 5.27 3.28 3.49
C VAL A 132 4.74 4.67 3.87
N THR A 133 4.40 5.48 2.87
CA THR A 133 3.91 6.84 3.08
C THR A 133 2.62 6.92 3.92
N PRO A 134 1.54 6.16 3.62
CA PRO A 134 0.35 6.21 4.44
C PRO A 134 0.60 5.72 5.87
N ALA A 135 1.47 4.73 6.09
CA ALA A 135 1.79 4.27 7.44
C ALA A 135 2.42 5.37 8.31
N TYR A 136 3.33 6.17 7.73
CA TYR A 136 3.90 7.32 8.42
C TYR A 136 2.86 8.41 8.68
N LEU A 137 2.09 8.79 7.65
CA LEU A 137 1.13 9.89 7.73
C LEU A 137 -0.07 9.58 8.63
N LEU A 138 -0.41 8.31 8.82
CA LEU A 138 -1.39 7.89 9.83
C LEU A 138 -0.93 8.25 11.25
N LEU A 139 0.37 8.16 11.53
CA LEU A 139 0.95 8.51 12.83
C LEU A 139 1.27 10.00 12.96
N GLU A 140 1.61 10.66 11.85
CA GLU A 140 2.01 12.07 11.84
C GLU A 140 0.82 13.03 11.80
N ASP A 141 -0.12 12.82 10.87
CA ASP A 141 -1.12 13.83 10.53
C ASP A 141 -2.42 13.68 11.31
N MET A 142 -2.72 12.47 11.80
CA MET A 142 -4.02 12.20 12.39
C MET A 142 -4.16 12.76 13.80
N ARG A 143 -3.05 12.82 14.53
CA ARG A 143 -2.95 13.36 15.88
C ARG A 143 -1.47 13.57 16.25
N SER A 144 -1.20 14.62 17.04
CA SER A 144 0.05 14.75 17.79
C SER A 144 0.17 13.68 18.88
N LEU A 145 1.12 12.75 18.71
CA LEU A 145 1.47 11.70 19.66
C LEU A 145 2.76 12.04 20.39
N LYS A 146 2.90 11.58 21.63
CA LYS A 146 4.12 11.70 22.43
C LYS A 146 4.79 10.33 22.58
N PRO A 147 6.13 10.26 22.71
CA PRO A 147 6.79 9.02 23.08
C PRO A 147 6.14 8.37 24.31
N GLY A 148 5.93 7.05 24.26
CA GLY A 148 5.19 6.29 25.27
C GLY A 148 3.67 6.20 25.04
N ASP A 149 3.08 7.04 24.18
CA ASP A 149 1.69 6.87 23.78
C ASP A 149 1.49 5.56 23.02
N TRP A 150 0.31 4.96 23.19
CA TRP A 150 -0.06 3.72 22.54
C TRP A 150 -0.91 3.99 21.30
N ILE A 151 -0.61 3.27 20.23
CA ILE A 151 -1.46 3.12 19.04
C ILE A 151 -2.09 1.72 19.05
N LEU A 152 -3.32 1.62 18.57
CA LEU A 152 -4.03 0.36 18.38
C LEU A 152 -4.44 0.27 16.92
N GLN A 153 -4.11 -0.82 16.23
CA GLN A 153 -4.48 -1.00 14.82
C GLN A 153 -5.02 -2.39 14.54
N ASN A 154 -5.89 -2.51 13.54
CA ASN A 154 -6.27 -3.80 12.96
C ASN A 154 -5.62 -3.99 11.58
N ALA A 155 -5.87 -5.16 10.98
CA ALA A 155 -5.22 -5.59 9.75
C ALA A 155 -3.67 -5.50 9.83
N ALA A 156 -3.10 -5.73 11.01
CA ALA A 156 -1.69 -5.46 11.29
C ALA A 156 -0.72 -6.34 10.48
N SER A 157 -1.21 -7.48 9.99
CA SER A 157 -0.47 -8.38 9.10
C SER A 157 -0.24 -7.80 7.71
N GLY A 158 -1.03 -6.81 7.28
CA GLY A 158 -0.86 -6.11 6.01
C GLY A 158 0.39 -5.21 6.00
N LEU A 159 0.87 -4.86 4.80
CA LEU A 159 2.13 -4.12 4.68
C LEU A 159 2.06 -2.70 5.28
N ILE A 160 0.91 -2.02 5.20
CA ILE A 160 0.70 -0.73 5.91
C ILE A 160 0.84 -0.95 7.41
N GLY A 161 0.14 -1.94 7.99
CA GLY A 161 0.19 -2.21 9.42
C GLY A 161 1.58 -2.58 9.93
N ARG A 162 2.32 -3.39 9.16
CA ARG A 162 3.73 -3.69 9.42
C ARG A 162 4.64 -2.46 9.35
N MET A 163 4.35 -1.50 8.47
CA MET A 163 5.08 -0.23 8.44
C MET A 163 4.69 0.67 9.62
N VAL A 164 3.42 0.68 10.04
CA VAL A 164 2.96 1.39 11.25
C VAL A 164 3.71 0.90 12.48
N VAL A 165 3.90 -0.41 12.65
CA VAL A 165 4.71 -0.98 13.75
C VAL A 165 6.13 -0.39 13.75
N GLN A 166 6.79 -0.39 12.60
CA GLN A 166 8.17 0.08 12.48
C GLN A 166 8.28 1.59 12.70
N PHE A 167 7.36 2.39 12.16
CA PHE A 167 7.34 3.84 12.41
C PHE A 167 6.97 4.17 13.86
N ALA A 168 6.06 3.42 14.49
CA ALA A 168 5.73 3.59 15.90
C ALA A 168 6.99 3.42 16.76
N ARG A 169 7.79 2.37 16.51
CA ARG A 169 9.09 2.16 17.15
C ARG A 169 10.05 3.33 16.90
N VAL A 170 10.20 3.79 15.66
CA VAL A 170 11.07 4.94 15.31
C VAL A 170 10.65 6.22 16.05
N LYS A 171 9.35 6.42 16.28
CA LYS A 171 8.80 7.59 17.00
C LYS A 171 8.74 7.40 18.53
N GLY A 172 9.21 6.27 19.07
CA GLY A 172 9.15 5.97 20.51
C GLY A 172 7.73 5.71 21.02
N LEU A 173 6.80 5.35 20.14
CA LEU A 173 5.42 4.98 20.48
C LEU A 173 5.35 3.49 20.82
N ARG A 174 4.26 3.10 21.50
CA ARG A 174 3.93 1.69 21.76
C ARG A 174 2.80 1.24 20.83
N SER A 175 2.76 -0.03 20.45
CA SER A 175 1.77 -0.54 19.49
C SER A 175 1.04 -1.80 19.94
N ILE A 176 -0.28 -1.77 19.79
CA ILE A 176 -1.17 -2.94 19.88
C ILE A 176 -1.65 -3.27 18.47
N ASN A 177 -1.46 -4.52 18.07
CA ASN A 177 -1.56 -4.94 16.68
C ASN A 177 -2.52 -6.11 16.57
N ILE A 178 -3.71 -5.85 16.04
CA ILE A 178 -4.75 -6.85 15.87
C ILE A 178 -4.56 -7.54 14.52
N VAL A 179 -4.41 -8.86 14.58
CA VAL A 179 -4.41 -9.74 13.42
C VAL A 179 -5.65 -10.60 13.45
N ARG A 180 -6.09 -11.11 12.30
CA ARG A 180 -7.15 -12.11 12.30
C ARG A 180 -6.67 -13.43 12.87
N ASP A 181 -7.63 -14.16 13.40
CA ASP A 181 -7.52 -15.59 13.68
C ASP A 181 -7.24 -16.36 12.38
N ARG A 182 -6.51 -17.46 12.50
CA ARG A 182 -6.19 -18.37 11.40
C ARG A 182 -6.52 -19.79 11.86
N GLU A 183 -6.98 -20.61 10.92
CA GLU A 183 -7.32 -22.01 11.19
C GLU A 183 -6.13 -22.79 11.75
N ASP A 184 -4.92 -22.48 11.28
CA ASP A 184 -3.68 -23.02 11.80
C ASP A 184 -3.10 -22.13 12.92
N GLY A 185 -3.11 -22.64 14.14
CA GLY A 185 -2.51 -21.98 15.31
C GLY A 185 -1.01 -21.67 15.13
N GLN A 186 -0.26 -22.48 14.38
CA GLN A 186 1.15 -22.21 14.08
C GLN A 186 1.30 -21.00 13.16
N ALA A 187 0.44 -20.87 12.14
CA ALA A 187 0.41 -19.70 11.27
C ALA A 187 0.10 -18.42 12.05
N THR A 188 -0.81 -18.49 13.04
CA THR A 188 -1.09 -17.35 13.94
C THR A 188 0.14 -17.00 14.80
N ALA A 189 0.78 -17.99 15.44
CA ALA A 189 1.98 -17.77 16.23
C ALA A 189 3.10 -17.12 15.40
N LYS A 190 3.38 -17.66 14.21
CA LYS A 190 4.37 -17.12 13.28
C LYS A 190 4.07 -15.68 12.87
N MET A 191 2.80 -15.33 12.65
CA MET A 191 2.43 -13.94 12.34
C MET A 191 2.70 -13.01 13.53
N LYS A 192 2.38 -13.44 14.76
CA LYS A 192 2.68 -12.66 15.96
C LYS A 192 4.18 -12.43 16.12
N ASP A 193 4.98 -13.47 15.92
CA ASP A 193 6.45 -13.38 16.01
C ASP A 193 7.01 -12.45 14.94
N THR A 194 6.53 -12.57 13.70
CA THR A 194 6.89 -11.65 12.60
C THR A 194 6.62 -10.19 12.99
N LEU A 195 5.49 -9.89 13.62
CA LEU A 195 5.17 -8.52 14.06
C LEU A 195 6.05 -8.06 15.22
N ARG A 196 6.36 -8.95 16.18
CA ARG A 196 7.28 -8.65 17.30
C ARG A 196 8.69 -8.35 16.81
N GLU A 197 9.20 -9.10 15.83
CA GLU A 197 10.50 -8.85 15.19
C GLU A 197 10.57 -7.46 14.53
N LEU A 198 9.43 -6.98 14.00
CA LEU A 198 9.31 -5.63 13.45
C LEU A 198 9.21 -4.53 14.52
N GLY A 199 9.00 -4.89 15.79
CA GLY A 199 8.91 -3.98 16.92
C GLY A 199 7.52 -3.84 17.54
N ALA A 200 6.59 -4.77 17.28
CA ALA A 200 5.27 -4.74 17.92
C ALA A 200 5.37 -5.04 19.42
N ASP A 201 4.69 -4.25 20.25
CA ASP A 201 4.68 -4.45 21.70
C ASP A 201 3.66 -5.49 22.15
N LEU A 202 2.46 -5.42 21.56
CA LEU A 202 1.39 -6.36 21.81
C LEU A 202 0.77 -6.77 20.47
N VAL A 203 0.54 -8.07 20.31
CA VAL A 203 -0.13 -8.64 19.15
C VAL A 203 -1.24 -9.55 19.64
N LEU A 204 -2.48 -9.24 19.28
CA LEU A 204 -3.67 -9.98 19.65
C LEU A 204 -4.39 -10.46 18.39
N THR A 205 -5.12 -11.57 18.50
CA THR A 205 -6.11 -11.96 17.47
C THR A 205 -7.42 -11.19 17.65
N GLU A 206 -8.35 -11.31 16.69
CA GLU A 206 -9.69 -10.72 16.82
C GLU A 206 -10.47 -11.40 17.96
N THR A 207 -10.34 -12.72 18.10
CA THR A 207 -10.89 -13.44 19.26
C THR A 207 -10.29 -12.94 20.57
N GLU A 208 -8.95 -12.85 20.68
CA GLU A 208 -8.30 -12.48 21.94
C GLU A 208 -8.66 -11.07 22.43
N ILE A 209 -8.80 -10.09 21.52
CA ILE A 209 -9.23 -8.74 21.91
C ILE A 209 -10.72 -8.71 22.30
N SER A 210 -11.56 -9.52 21.65
CA SER A 210 -13.00 -9.56 21.93
C SER A 210 -13.34 -10.21 23.28
N GLU A 211 -12.46 -11.10 23.77
CA GLU A 211 -12.63 -11.84 25.03
C GLU A 211 -11.94 -11.17 26.23
N LEU A 212 -11.40 -9.95 26.05
CA LEU A 212 -10.74 -9.23 27.13
C LEU A 212 -11.71 -8.92 28.27
N LYS A 213 -11.32 -9.31 29.48
CA LYS A 213 -12.08 -9.02 30.71
C LYS A 213 -11.98 -7.56 31.14
N GLU A 214 -10.86 -6.92 30.80
CA GLU A 214 -10.55 -5.54 31.18
C GLU A 214 -10.10 -4.76 29.94
N PRO A 215 -10.48 -3.48 29.81
CA PRO A 215 -10.05 -2.64 28.70
C PRO A 215 -8.52 -2.54 28.58
N LEU A 216 -7.99 -2.60 27.36
CA LEU A 216 -6.55 -2.40 27.10
C LEU A 216 -6.05 -1.03 27.55
N SER A 217 -6.94 -0.03 27.55
CA SER A 217 -6.68 1.33 28.04
C SER A 217 -6.39 1.40 29.54
N ASN A 218 -6.67 0.33 30.31
CA ASN A 218 -6.30 0.27 31.72
C ASN A 218 -4.77 0.24 31.84
N GLY A 219 -4.20 1.36 32.29
CA GLY A 219 -2.74 1.54 32.38
C GLY A 219 -2.03 1.82 31.05
N ARG A 220 -2.75 1.97 29.93
CA ARG A 220 -2.17 2.33 28.63
C ARG A 220 -2.89 3.53 28.04
N ARG A 221 -2.12 4.55 27.68
CA ARG A 221 -2.64 5.76 27.05
C ARG A 221 -2.81 5.54 25.53
N ILE A 222 -3.86 4.82 25.14
CA ILE A 222 -4.17 4.46 23.74
C ILE A 222 -4.84 5.66 23.07
N MET A 223 -4.02 6.50 22.41
CA MET A 223 -4.45 7.80 21.87
C MET A 223 -4.85 7.78 20.41
N LEU A 224 -4.54 6.71 19.68
CA LEU A 224 -4.81 6.58 18.26
C LEU A 224 -5.24 5.15 17.91
N GLY A 225 -6.45 5.02 17.38
CA GLY A 225 -6.97 3.80 16.76
C GLY A 225 -6.88 3.91 15.24
N LEU A 226 -6.28 2.92 14.57
CA LEU A 226 -6.12 2.86 13.12
C LEU A 226 -6.90 1.66 12.55
N ASP A 227 -7.94 1.95 11.78
CA ASP A 227 -8.85 0.95 11.27
C ASP A 227 -8.87 0.87 9.74
N ALA A 228 -8.52 -0.31 9.20
CA ALA A 228 -8.57 -0.62 7.79
C ALA A 228 -9.80 -1.45 7.37
N VAL A 229 -10.57 -1.95 8.33
CA VAL A 229 -11.64 -2.94 8.13
C VAL A 229 -13.02 -2.28 8.30
N PHE A 230 -13.20 -1.44 9.33
CA PHE A 230 -14.48 -0.87 9.73
C PHE A 230 -15.47 -1.91 10.31
N GLY A 231 -16.71 -1.49 10.60
CA GLY A 231 -17.76 -2.38 11.13
C GLY A 231 -17.45 -2.90 12.53
N ALA A 232 -17.84 -4.15 12.82
CA ALA A 232 -17.66 -4.77 14.13
C ALA A 232 -16.20 -4.78 14.62
N PRO A 233 -15.19 -5.15 13.79
CA PRO A 233 -13.78 -4.99 14.18
C PRO A 233 -13.43 -3.55 14.56
N GLY A 234 -13.96 -2.57 13.82
CA GLY A 234 -13.77 -1.15 14.12
C GLY A 234 -14.37 -0.71 15.46
N ALA A 235 -15.58 -1.20 15.78
CA ALA A 235 -16.21 -0.95 17.08
C ALA A 235 -15.38 -1.48 18.25
N VAL A 236 -14.82 -2.69 18.10
CA VAL A 236 -13.92 -3.27 19.11
C VAL A 236 -12.73 -2.35 19.34
N LEU A 237 -12.10 -1.85 18.27
CA LEU A 237 -11.00 -0.88 18.37
C LEU A 237 -11.41 0.40 19.08
N ALA A 238 -12.54 1.00 18.70
CA ALA A 238 -13.03 2.24 19.28
C ALA A 238 -13.31 2.13 20.78
N ALA A 239 -13.83 0.98 21.24
CA ALA A 239 -14.11 0.73 22.65
C ALA A 239 -12.85 0.73 23.54
N GLN A 240 -11.71 0.30 23.00
CA GLN A 240 -10.43 0.21 23.71
C GLN A 240 -9.66 1.53 23.80
N LEU A 241 -10.17 2.61 23.20
CA LEU A 241 -9.47 3.89 23.18
C LEU A 241 -9.57 4.65 24.52
N SER A 242 -8.49 5.34 24.87
CA SER A 242 -8.46 6.21 26.05
C SER A 242 -9.31 7.49 25.84
N PRO A 243 -9.71 8.20 26.91
CA PRO A 243 -10.33 9.50 26.78
C PRO A 243 -9.51 10.47 25.92
N ASN A 244 -10.21 11.27 25.11
CA ASN A 244 -9.71 12.18 24.09
C ASN A 244 -8.98 11.52 22.92
N ALA A 245 -8.99 10.19 22.79
CA ALA A 245 -8.32 9.50 21.70
C ALA A 245 -8.94 9.79 20.31
N THR A 246 -8.24 9.39 19.25
CA THR A 246 -8.68 9.59 17.86
C THR A 246 -8.81 8.23 17.22
N TYR A 247 -9.97 7.95 16.66
CA TYR A 247 -10.20 6.80 15.80
C TYR A 247 -10.09 7.26 14.35
N VAL A 248 -9.32 6.52 13.54
CA VAL A 248 -9.08 6.82 12.12
C VAL A 248 -9.47 5.64 11.27
N ASN A 249 -10.48 5.81 10.43
CA ASN A 249 -10.74 4.87 9.34
C ASN A 249 -9.91 5.26 8.11
N TYR A 250 -9.08 4.32 7.62
CA TYR A 250 -8.17 4.56 6.49
C TYR A 250 -8.32 3.53 5.37
N GLY A 251 -9.18 2.52 5.56
CA GLY A 251 -9.42 1.46 4.60
C GLY A 251 -10.85 0.96 4.65
N SER A 252 -11.23 0.24 3.61
CA SER A 252 -12.55 -0.35 3.43
C SER A 252 -12.42 -1.84 3.13
N LEU A 253 -11.60 -2.54 3.91
CA LEU A 253 -11.41 -3.98 3.74
C LEU A 253 -12.61 -4.80 4.24
N GLY A 254 -13.48 -4.19 5.05
CA GLY A 254 -14.83 -4.69 5.33
C GLY A 254 -15.80 -4.39 4.19
N THR A 255 -17.09 -4.59 4.43
CA THR A 255 -18.12 -4.38 3.40
C THR A 255 -18.49 -2.90 3.28
N ALA A 256 -18.89 -2.46 2.09
CA ALA A 256 -19.36 -1.08 1.87
C ALA A 256 -20.60 -0.69 2.69
N SER A 257 -21.36 -1.68 3.17
CA SER A 257 -22.53 -1.52 4.04
C SER A 257 -22.23 -1.68 5.53
N SER A 258 -20.96 -1.90 5.90
CA SER A 258 -20.58 -2.05 7.31
C SER A 258 -20.86 -0.77 8.08
N CYS A 259 -21.47 -0.90 9.25
CA CYS A 259 -21.66 0.16 10.22
C CYS A 259 -21.24 -0.34 11.60
N PHE A 260 -21.00 0.58 12.53
CA PHE A 260 -20.97 0.24 13.94
C PHE A 260 -21.55 1.39 14.77
N GLU A 261 -22.06 1.05 15.95
CA GLU A 261 -22.77 1.99 16.82
C GLU A 261 -21.79 2.80 17.68
N LEU A 262 -22.05 4.11 17.76
CA LEU A 262 -21.36 4.99 18.70
C LEU A 262 -22.15 5.07 20.00
N THR A 263 -21.47 4.85 21.12
CA THR A 263 -22.09 4.91 22.45
C THR A 263 -21.97 6.31 23.06
N GLN A 264 -22.88 6.66 23.97
CA GLN A 264 -22.75 7.89 24.77
C GLN A 264 -21.41 7.93 25.53
N GLU A 265 -20.89 6.79 25.97
CA GLU A 265 -19.56 6.69 26.56
C GLU A 265 -18.46 7.16 25.60
N SER A 266 -18.48 6.69 24.35
CA SER A 266 -17.48 7.07 23.36
C SER A 266 -17.49 8.58 23.05
N ILE A 267 -18.67 9.20 23.00
CA ILE A 267 -18.83 10.61 22.61
C ILE A 267 -18.69 11.55 23.81
N PHE A 268 -19.45 11.31 24.89
CA PHE A 268 -19.55 12.24 26.00
C PHE A 268 -18.45 12.03 27.05
N TRP A 269 -18.25 10.79 27.50
CA TRP A 269 -17.31 10.48 28.59
C TRP A 269 -15.86 10.36 28.09
N LYS A 270 -15.66 9.66 26.97
CA LYS A 270 -14.34 9.46 26.36
C LYS A 270 -14.00 10.52 25.32
N GLN A 271 -14.94 11.28 24.79
CA GLN A 271 -14.66 12.36 23.81
C GLN A 271 -13.79 11.89 22.64
N ILE A 272 -14.09 10.71 22.10
CA ILE A 272 -13.34 10.13 20.98
C ILE A 272 -13.59 10.96 19.72
N THR A 273 -12.52 11.36 19.04
CA THR A 273 -12.60 12.03 17.73
C THR A 273 -12.56 10.99 16.62
N PHE A 274 -13.57 10.96 15.76
CA PHE A 274 -13.62 10.07 14.60
C PHE A 274 -13.17 10.82 13.34
N LYS A 275 -12.18 10.28 12.62
CA LYS A 275 -11.64 10.86 11.39
C LYS A 275 -11.54 9.80 10.30
N ASN A 276 -11.52 10.25 9.05
CA ASN A 276 -11.06 9.44 7.92
C ASN A 276 -9.63 9.84 7.53
N PHE A 277 -8.91 8.93 6.87
CA PHE A 277 -7.62 9.21 6.24
C PHE A 277 -7.72 9.07 4.73
N ARG A 278 -7.13 10.02 3.99
CA ARG A 278 -6.93 9.94 2.54
C ARG A 278 -5.51 10.37 2.20
N LEU A 279 -4.73 9.45 1.64
CA LEU A 279 -3.33 9.72 1.26
C LEU A 279 -3.23 10.93 0.31
N SER A 280 -4.14 11.04 -0.65
CA SER A 280 -4.18 12.18 -1.59
C SER A 280 -4.38 13.52 -0.87
N THR A 281 -5.25 13.58 0.14
CA THR A 281 -5.45 14.80 0.95
C THR A 281 -4.18 15.17 1.70
N CYS A 282 -3.53 14.19 2.36
CA CYS A 282 -2.30 14.44 3.10
C CYS A 282 -1.13 14.86 2.19
N LEU A 283 -1.00 14.26 1.00
CA LEU A 283 0.03 14.64 0.04
C LEU A 283 -0.24 16.00 -0.60
N ASN A 284 -1.50 16.34 -0.91
CA ASN A 284 -1.86 17.64 -1.49
C ASN A 284 -1.67 18.81 -0.51
N ALA A 285 -1.64 18.54 0.79
CA ALA A 285 -1.34 19.54 1.81
C ALA A 285 0.17 19.87 1.92
N ARG A 286 1.01 19.26 1.08
CA ARG A 286 2.47 19.40 1.10
C ARG A 286 3.00 19.90 -0.23
N SER A 287 4.07 20.67 -0.14
CA SER A 287 4.91 21.05 -1.28
C SER A 287 5.66 19.83 -1.85
N GLY A 288 6.19 19.98 -3.07
CA GLY A 288 7.02 18.94 -3.68
C GLY A 288 8.32 18.67 -2.91
N GLU A 289 8.86 19.69 -2.25
CA GLU A 289 10.06 19.60 -1.41
C GLU A 289 9.79 18.76 -0.16
N GLU A 290 8.72 19.07 0.59
CA GLU A 290 8.33 18.29 1.78
C GLU A 290 8.08 16.81 1.46
N ILE A 291 7.46 16.51 0.31
CA ILE A 291 7.27 15.13 -0.14
C ILE A 291 8.63 14.46 -0.44
N THR A 292 9.53 15.18 -1.10
CA THR A 292 10.86 14.68 -1.45
C THR A 292 11.70 14.41 -0.20
N ASP A 293 11.68 15.32 0.77
CA ASP A 293 12.37 15.17 2.05
C ASP A 293 11.83 14.01 2.88
N MET A 294 10.51 13.89 2.96
CA MET A 294 9.84 12.78 3.64
C MET A 294 10.25 11.43 3.02
N ILE A 295 10.21 11.31 1.69
CA ILE A 295 10.65 10.09 1.01
C ILE A 295 12.14 9.85 1.23
N GLY A 296 12.98 10.89 1.14
CA GLY A 296 14.41 10.81 1.42
C GLY A 296 14.70 10.32 2.86
N TRP A 297 13.89 10.73 3.83
CA TRP A 297 13.99 10.23 5.19
C TRP A 297 13.60 8.75 5.30
N PHE A 298 12.55 8.30 4.62
CA PHE A 298 12.19 6.86 4.58
C PHE A 298 13.32 6.01 3.98
N VAL A 299 13.98 6.51 2.94
CA VAL A 299 15.14 5.87 2.32
C VAL A 299 16.28 5.71 3.33
N LYS A 300 16.61 6.78 4.08
CA LYS A 300 17.64 6.73 5.13
C LYS A 300 17.29 5.71 6.22
N LEU A 301 16.05 5.68 6.67
CA LEU A 301 15.60 4.70 7.66
C LEU A 301 15.68 3.26 7.14
N HIS A 302 15.33 3.03 5.88
CA HIS A 302 15.45 1.70 5.26
C HIS A 302 16.91 1.25 5.15
N GLN A 303 17.79 2.13 4.69
CA GLN A 303 19.24 1.86 4.59
C GLN A 303 19.87 1.63 5.97
N GLY A 304 19.39 2.33 7.01
CA GLY A 304 19.78 2.10 8.40
C GLY A 304 19.16 0.86 9.04
N GLY A 305 18.35 0.08 8.31
CA GLY A 305 17.72 -1.14 8.81
C GLY A 305 16.52 -0.91 9.74
N LEU A 306 16.05 0.32 9.90
CA LEU A 306 14.91 0.67 10.76
C LEU A 306 13.56 0.40 10.09
N LEU A 307 13.51 0.45 8.75
CA LEU A 307 12.34 0.09 7.94
C LEU A 307 12.67 -1.07 6.99
N SER A 308 11.72 -1.98 6.81
CA SER A 308 11.84 -3.16 5.96
C SER A 308 10.52 -3.55 5.33
N ALA A 309 10.56 -3.88 4.03
CA ALA A 309 9.46 -4.48 3.26
C ALA A 309 9.85 -5.86 2.71
N LYS A 310 10.65 -6.65 3.46
CA LYS A 310 11.26 -7.88 2.93
C LYS A 310 10.26 -9.01 2.63
N ASP A 311 9.15 -9.08 3.37
CA ASP A 311 8.22 -10.20 3.31
C ASP A 311 7.11 -9.99 2.27
N VAL A 312 7.48 -10.18 1.00
CA VAL A 312 6.62 -9.99 -0.19
C VAL A 312 6.67 -11.23 -1.09
N ASP A 313 5.58 -11.49 -1.80
CA ASP A 313 5.51 -12.50 -2.85
C ASP A 313 5.90 -11.85 -4.19
N LEU A 314 6.98 -12.31 -4.81
CA LEU A 314 7.39 -11.84 -6.13
C LEU A 314 6.76 -12.69 -7.23
N VAL A 315 6.20 -12.03 -8.23
CA VAL A 315 5.62 -12.64 -9.42
C VAL A 315 6.42 -12.14 -10.61
N CYS A 316 7.08 -13.05 -11.32
CA CYS A 316 7.92 -12.70 -12.45
C CYS A 316 7.05 -12.28 -13.63
N TRP A 317 7.33 -11.11 -14.19
CA TRP A 317 6.78 -10.63 -15.44
C TRP A 317 7.91 -10.53 -16.45
N ASN A 318 8.12 -11.60 -17.22
CA ASN A 318 9.18 -11.67 -18.21
C ASN A 318 8.77 -10.91 -19.49
N VAL A 319 9.41 -9.77 -19.74
CA VAL A 319 9.09 -8.90 -20.89
C VAL A 319 9.71 -9.42 -22.20
N CYS A 320 10.58 -10.42 -22.09
CA CYS A 320 11.37 -10.96 -23.20
C CYS A 320 10.84 -12.25 -23.81
N GLU A 321 9.72 -12.75 -23.31
CA GLU A 321 9.17 -14.01 -23.77
C GLU A 321 8.72 -13.96 -25.24
N ALA A 322 8.99 -15.06 -25.94
CA ALA A 322 8.61 -15.27 -27.34
C ALA A 322 7.09 -15.40 -27.48
N GLU A 323 6.59 -15.34 -28.72
CA GLU A 323 5.15 -15.38 -29.00
C GLU A 323 4.41 -16.57 -28.40
N ALA A 324 5.05 -17.73 -28.38
CA ALA A 324 4.46 -18.99 -27.95
C ALA A 324 4.26 -19.14 -26.42
N SER A 325 4.88 -18.29 -25.57
CA SER A 325 4.72 -18.35 -24.10
C SER A 325 3.84 -17.20 -23.53
N ARG A 326 3.14 -16.48 -24.42
CA ARG A 326 2.34 -15.30 -24.05
C ARG A 326 1.06 -15.63 -23.28
N GLU A 327 0.38 -16.72 -23.66
CA GLU A 327 -0.78 -17.23 -22.92
C GLU A 327 -0.38 -17.68 -21.51
N ASP A 328 0.80 -18.27 -21.36
CA ASP A 328 1.34 -18.67 -20.06
C ASP A 328 1.61 -17.45 -19.16
N LEU A 329 2.14 -16.36 -19.71
CA LEU A 329 2.37 -15.12 -18.95
C LEU A 329 1.05 -14.47 -18.53
N GLU A 330 0.06 -14.35 -19.42
CA GLU A 330 -1.25 -13.79 -19.05
C GLU A 330 -1.91 -14.61 -17.93
N VAL A 331 -1.95 -15.94 -18.09
CA VAL A 331 -2.50 -16.86 -17.07
C VAL A 331 -1.73 -16.74 -15.76
N HIS A 332 -0.41 -16.63 -15.80
CA HIS A 332 0.44 -16.44 -14.62
C HIS A 332 0.12 -15.15 -13.86
N LEU A 333 0.03 -14.03 -14.58
CA LEU A 333 -0.27 -12.72 -13.99
C LEU A 333 -1.71 -12.66 -13.46
N LYS A 334 -2.68 -13.19 -14.20
CA LYS A 334 -4.08 -13.32 -13.73
C LYS A 334 -4.14 -14.16 -12.46
N ARG A 335 -3.45 -15.31 -12.40
CA ARG A 335 -3.39 -16.14 -11.20
C ARG A 335 -2.86 -15.36 -10.00
N ALA A 336 -1.86 -14.50 -10.18
CA ALA A 336 -1.36 -13.62 -9.13
C ALA A 336 -2.41 -12.59 -8.67
N VAL A 337 -3.15 -11.99 -9.59
CA VAL A 337 -4.27 -11.07 -9.28
C VAL A 337 -5.39 -11.80 -8.54
N SER A 338 -5.85 -12.96 -9.04
CA SER A 338 -6.88 -13.77 -8.38
C SER A 338 -6.43 -14.21 -6.99
N LYS A 339 -5.16 -14.61 -6.82
CA LYS A 339 -4.60 -14.97 -5.50
C LYS A 339 -4.58 -13.76 -4.56
N ALA A 340 -4.23 -12.57 -5.06
CA ALA A 340 -4.24 -11.35 -4.26
C ALA A 340 -5.67 -10.93 -3.85
N ALA A 341 -6.67 -11.23 -4.67
CA ALA A 341 -8.08 -10.92 -4.42
C ALA A 341 -8.81 -11.96 -3.56
N GLY A 342 -8.55 -13.25 -3.78
CA GLY A 342 -9.21 -14.36 -3.11
C GLY A 342 -8.60 -14.74 -1.76
N ARG A 343 -7.44 -14.19 -1.41
CA ARG A 343 -6.92 -14.30 -0.04
C ARG A 343 -7.76 -13.41 0.87
N ASN A 344 -8.25 -13.99 1.95
CA ASN A 344 -8.85 -13.25 3.04
C ASN A 344 -7.89 -12.09 3.46
N VAL A 345 -8.42 -10.88 3.63
CA VAL A 345 -7.73 -9.64 4.09
C VAL A 345 -6.74 -9.84 5.27
N GLY A 346 -5.44 -9.92 5.02
CA GLY A 346 -4.42 -10.03 6.10
C GLY A 346 -3.88 -11.45 6.34
N GLU A 347 -4.16 -12.39 5.45
CA GLU A 347 -3.41 -13.66 5.33
C GLU A 347 -2.31 -13.58 4.26
N ALA A 348 -2.40 -12.60 3.35
CA ALA A 348 -1.52 -12.47 2.21
C ALA A 348 -0.25 -11.66 2.52
N LYS A 349 0.91 -12.18 2.12
CA LYS A 349 2.07 -11.32 1.82
C LYS A 349 1.70 -10.38 0.66
N LYS A 350 2.29 -9.19 0.65
CA LYS A 350 2.12 -8.25 -0.46
C LYS A 350 2.66 -8.89 -1.74
N THR A 351 1.84 -9.02 -2.77
CA THR A 351 2.28 -9.48 -4.10
C THR A 351 2.86 -8.30 -4.89
N ILE A 352 4.02 -8.52 -5.52
CA ILE A 352 4.69 -7.54 -6.36
C ILE A 352 5.05 -8.20 -7.69
N PHE A 353 4.59 -7.61 -8.79
CA PHE A 353 5.11 -7.93 -10.12
C PHE A 353 6.53 -7.40 -10.23
N ARG A 354 7.48 -8.28 -10.56
CA ARG A 354 8.87 -7.93 -10.89
C ARG A 354 9.03 -8.02 -12.40
N PHE A 355 9.42 -6.94 -13.04
CA PHE A 355 9.62 -6.91 -14.48
C PHE A 355 11.05 -7.33 -14.82
N ASP A 356 11.17 -8.45 -15.52
CA ASP A 356 12.45 -8.99 -15.95
C ASP A 356 12.65 -8.68 -17.44
N TYR A 357 13.76 -8.02 -17.76
CA TYR A 357 14.15 -7.67 -19.12
C TYR A 357 15.37 -8.51 -19.53
N CYS A 358 15.52 -8.72 -20.83
CA CYS A 358 16.70 -9.36 -21.39
C CYS A 358 17.94 -8.56 -20.96
N GLN A 359 18.96 -9.27 -20.50
CA GLN A 359 20.30 -8.70 -20.46
C GLN A 359 20.73 -8.53 -21.92
N HIS A 360 21.12 -7.31 -22.29
CA HIS A 360 21.70 -7.01 -23.59
C HIS A 360 23.17 -7.37 -23.61
#